data_AF-A0A7K3MUU5-F1
#
_entry.id   AF-A0A7K3MUU5-F1
#
_cell.length_a   1.000
_cell.length_b   1.000
_cell.length_c   1.000
_cell.angle_alpha   90.00
_cell.angle_beta   90.00
_cell.angle_gamma   90.00
#
_symmetry.space_group_name_H-M   'P 1'
#
loop_
_entity.id
_entity.type
_entity.pdbx_description
1 polymer ?
#
loop_
_entity_poly.entity_id
_entity_poly.type
_entity_poly.pdbx_seq_one_letter_code
_entity_poly.pdbx_strand_id
1 'polypeptide(L)'
;MKTILHLIISIFLLFLGSCSSEHVLIDKTYIFTKPYCATVTVGGVVGLAERCYKIGDIVSGKENTSGKLTIRIAEHSSVNDGFPSSASYQEFLDVPINYLTLSK
;
A
#
# COMPACT_ATOMS: atom_id res chain seq x y z
N MET A 1 -5.74 -50.32 8.25
CA MET A 1 -6.36 -49.21 7.49
C MET A 1 -6.89 -48.09 8.39
N LYS A 2 -7.58 -48.37 9.50
CA LYS A 2 -8.13 -47.33 10.41
C LYS A 2 -7.07 -46.40 11.03
N THR A 3 -5.88 -46.91 11.34
CA THR A 3 -4.77 -46.15 11.94
C THR A 3 -4.13 -45.13 10.99
N ILE A 4 -4.07 -45.44 9.69
CA ILE A 4 -3.53 -44.54 8.65
C ILE A 4 -4.50 -43.38 8.40
N LEU A 5 -5.81 -43.64 8.44
CA LEU A 5 -6.84 -42.62 8.29
C LEU A 5 -6.78 -41.58 9.41
N HIS A 6 -6.57 -42.01 10.66
CA HIS A 6 -6.42 -41.10 11.80
C HIS A 6 -5.15 -40.23 11.71
N LEU A 7 -4.06 -40.78 11.18
CA LEU A 7 -2.82 -40.03 10.97
C LEU A 7 -3.00 -38.91 9.93
N ILE A 8 -3.71 -39.20 8.83
CA ILE A 8 -3.99 -38.23 7.76
C ILE A 8 -4.88 -37.09 8.26
N ILE A 9 -5.92 -37.41 9.05
CA ILE A 9 -6.81 -36.40 9.65
C ILE A 9 -6.05 -35.48 10.62
N SER A 10 -5.13 -36.05 11.42
CA SER A 10 -4.30 -35.28 12.35
C SER A 10 -3.36 -34.30 11.63
N ILE A 11 -2.76 -34.74 10.52
CA ILE A 11 -1.89 -33.90 9.69
C ILE A 11 -2.69 -32.79 9.00
N PHE A 12 -3.90 -33.09 8.50
CA PHE A 12 -4.77 -32.09 7.86
C PHE A 12 -5.20 -30.96 8.82
N LEU A 13 -5.45 -31.28 10.09
CA LEU A 13 -5.82 -30.29 11.12
C LEU A 13 -4.69 -29.31 11.45
N LEU A 14 -3.42 -29.71 11.32
CA LEU A 14 -2.27 -28.84 11.56
C LEU A 14 -2.10 -27.74 10.50
N PHE A 15 -2.63 -27.93 9.29
CA PHE A 15 -2.56 -26.94 8.21
C PHE A 15 -3.62 -25.82 8.32
N LEU A 16 -4.64 -25.98 9.17
CA LEU A 16 -5.71 -24.98 9.35
C LEU A 16 -5.35 -23.85 10.35
N GLY A 17 -4.20 -23.96 11.02
CA GLY A 17 -3.78 -23.03 12.08
C GLY A 17 -3.01 -21.79 11.64
N SER A 18 -2.66 -21.64 10.35
CA SER A 18 -1.98 -20.43 9.86
C SER A 18 -2.97 -19.31 9.56
N CYS A 19 -3.68 -18.86 10.61
CA CYS A 19 -4.39 -17.58 10.57
C CYS A 19 -3.34 -16.49 10.80
N SER A 20 -2.81 -15.94 9.71
CA SER A 20 -2.01 -14.71 9.76
C SER A 20 -2.93 -13.62 10.31
N SER A 21 -2.63 -13.08 11.48
CA SER A 21 -3.31 -11.90 11.98
C SER A 21 -3.11 -10.79 10.97
N GLU A 22 -4.16 -10.46 10.21
CA GLU A 22 -4.21 -9.20 9.48
C GLU A 22 -4.13 -8.10 10.54
N HIS A 23 -2.93 -7.56 10.72
CA HIS A 23 -2.78 -6.28 11.38
C HIS A 23 -3.59 -5.30 10.53
N VAL A 24 -4.79 -4.95 11.00
CA VAL A 24 -5.59 -3.85 10.47
C VAL A 24 -4.75 -2.59 10.69
N LEU A 25 -3.89 -2.31 9.73
CA LEU A 25 -3.02 -1.15 9.71
C LEU A 25 -3.91 0.01 9.29
N ILE A 26 -4.48 0.66 10.31
CA ILE A 26 -5.33 1.84 10.15
C ILE A 26 -4.55 2.88 9.37
N ASP A 27 -5.08 3.27 8.20
CA ASP A 27 -4.55 4.39 7.44
C ASP A 27 -4.61 5.64 8.31
N LYS A 28 -3.46 6.29 8.46
CA LYS A 28 -3.32 7.52 9.22
C LYS A 28 -3.14 8.69 8.26
N THR A 29 -3.55 9.86 8.71
CA THR A 29 -3.41 11.10 7.96
C THR A 29 -2.08 11.77 8.32
N TYR A 30 -1.35 12.22 7.31
CA TYR A 30 -0.07 12.90 7.46
C TYR A 30 -0.07 14.22 6.70
N ILE A 31 0.76 15.15 7.15
CA ILE A 31 0.92 16.48 6.56
C ILE A 31 2.36 16.64 6.11
N PHE A 32 2.55 17.09 4.87
CA PHE A 32 3.87 17.44 4.37
C PHE A 32 4.43 18.66 5.11
N THR A 33 5.62 18.52 5.69
CA THR A 33 6.36 19.60 6.38
C THR A 33 7.43 20.22 5.48
N LYS A 34 7.75 19.55 4.36
CA LYS A 34 8.70 19.98 3.34
C LYS A 34 8.11 19.71 1.95
N PRO A 35 8.45 20.51 0.93
CA PRO A 35 8.07 20.18 -0.45
C PRO A 35 8.72 18.85 -0.87
N TYR A 36 7.98 18.05 -1.62
CA TYR A 36 8.45 16.75 -2.13
C TYR A 36 7.94 16.53 -3.54
N CYS A 37 8.84 16.23 -4.48
CA CYS A 37 8.48 15.83 -5.84
C CYS A 37 9.05 14.45 -6.12
N ALA A 38 8.27 13.62 -6.79
CA ALA A 38 8.70 12.31 -7.25
C ALA A 38 8.18 12.04 -8.66
N THR A 39 8.97 11.32 -9.44
CA THR A 39 8.51 10.75 -10.69
C THR A 39 7.60 9.56 -10.38
N VAL A 40 6.39 9.59 -10.92
CA VAL A 40 5.38 8.55 -10.81
C VAL A 40 5.09 7.96 -12.17
N THR A 41 4.86 6.65 -12.22
CA THR A 41 4.44 5.99 -13.46
C THR A 41 2.99 6.34 -13.73
N VAL A 42 2.70 6.80 -14.93
CA VAL A 42 1.32 7.01 -15.39
C VAL A 42 1.04 6.12 -16.59
N GLY A 43 -0.13 5.50 -16.62
CA GLY A 43 -0.48 4.60 -17.72
C GLY A 43 -0.82 5.37 -18.99
N GLY A 44 -0.75 4.68 -20.14
CA GLY A 44 -0.99 5.25 -21.46
C GLY A 44 0.30 5.68 -22.21
N VAL A 45 0.21 6.76 -22.99
CA VAL A 45 1.26 7.22 -23.93
C VAL A 45 2.45 7.89 -23.21
N VAL A 46 2.23 8.41 -22.01
CA VAL A 46 3.23 9.18 -21.26
C VAL A 46 3.69 8.31 -20.09
N GLY A 47 4.77 7.54 -20.24
CA GLY A 47 5.13 6.51 -19.26
C GLY A 47 5.57 7.02 -17.88
N LEU A 48 5.80 8.32 -17.71
CA LEU A 48 6.27 8.94 -16.45
C LEU A 48 5.72 10.36 -16.33
N ALA A 49 5.31 10.76 -15.13
CA ALA A 49 4.92 12.12 -14.78
C ALA A 49 5.55 12.54 -13.45
N GLU A 50 5.70 13.85 -13.21
CA GLU A 50 6.14 14.35 -11.91
C GLU A 50 4.96 14.69 -11.02
N ARG A 51 4.99 14.22 -9.77
CA ARG A 51 4.00 14.53 -8.74
C ARG A 51 4.69 15.31 -7.62
N CYS A 52 4.23 16.53 -7.40
CA CYS A 52 4.76 17.42 -6.36
C CYS A 52 3.74 17.69 -5.26
N TYR A 53 4.22 17.69 -4.03
CA TYR A 53 3.50 18.00 -2.81
C TYR A 53 4.13 19.25 -2.17
N LYS A 54 3.27 20.14 -1.68
CA LYS A 54 3.64 21.37 -0.98
C LYS A 54 3.57 21.16 0.52
N ILE A 55 4.20 22.08 1.26
CA ILE A 55 4.04 22.14 2.71
C ILE A 55 2.55 22.37 3.03
N GLY A 56 2.01 21.55 3.93
CA GLY A 56 0.60 21.59 4.30
C GLY A 56 -0.30 20.62 3.53
N ASP A 57 0.19 20.00 2.45
CA ASP A 57 -0.58 18.97 1.73
C ASP A 57 -0.84 17.78 2.67
N ILE A 58 -2.08 17.30 2.64
CA ILE A 58 -2.56 16.22 3.51
C ILE A 58 -2.70 14.95 2.69
N VAL A 59 -2.17 13.84 3.21
CA VAL A 59 -2.22 12.53 2.55
C VAL A 59 -2.51 11.43 3.56
N SER A 60 -3.24 10.42 3.10
CA SER A 60 -3.45 9.18 3.85
C SER A 60 -2.38 8.17 3.47
N GLY A 61 -1.87 7.45 4.46
CA GLY A 61 -0.90 6.41 4.19
C GLY A 61 -0.49 5.61 5.41
N LYS A 62 0.47 4.73 5.18
CA LYS A 62 0.94 3.75 6.15
C LYS A 62 2.45 3.73 6.20
N GLU A 63 2.99 3.73 7.42
CA GLU A 63 4.43 3.54 7.62
C GLU A 63 4.83 2.11 7.26
N ASN A 64 5.89 1.98 6.47
CA ASN A 64 6.53 0.71 6.20
C ASN A 64 7.76 0.52 7.12
N THR A 65 8.26 -0.71 7.22
CA THR A 65 9.41 -1.06 8.07
C THR A 65 10.72 -0.42 7.62
N SER A 66 10.74 0.31 6.50
CA SER A 66 11.91 0.95 5.90
C SER A 66 12.02 2.45 6.21
N GLY A 67 11.24 2.97 7.16
CA GLY A 67 11.26 4.39 7.53
C GLY A 67 10.65 5.32 6.46
N LYS A 68 9.78 4.77 5.62
CA LYS A 68 9.01 5.52 4.62
C LYS A 68 7.52 5.37 4.92
N LEU A 69 6.76 6.37 4.48
CA LEU A 69 5.31 6.33 4.43
C LEU A 69 4.86 5.98 3.01
N THR A 70 4.15 4.88 2.85
CA THR A 70 3.47 4.54 1.60
C THR A 70 2.15 5.28 1.56
N ILE A 71 2.04 6.28 0.68
CA ILE A 71 0.83 7.08 0.47
C ILE A 71 0.10 6.65 -0.79
N ARG A 72 -1.23 6.73 -0.80
CA ARG A 72 -2.02 6.50 -2.01
C ARG A 72 -2.07 7.78 -2.85
N ILE A 73 -1.80 7.67 -4.15
CA ILE A 73 -1.72 8.82 -5.07
C ILE A 73 -2.74 8.76 -6.21
N ALA A 74 -3.36 7.61 -6.45
CA ALA A 74 -4.34 7.40 -7.53
C ALA A 74 -5.81 7.51 -7.08
N GLU A 75 -6.08 8.08 -5.90
CA GLU A 75 -7.40 8.10 -5.23
C GLU A 75 -8.53 8.83 -6.00
N HIS A 76 -8.24 9.36 -7.20
CA HIS A 76 -9.19 10.14 -8.01
C HIS A 76 -9.20 9.76 -9.49
N SER A 77 -8.78 8.56 -9.87
CA SER A 77 -8.85 8.14 -11.27
C SER A 77 -9.81 6.98 -11.48
N SER A 78 -10.85 7.21 -12.28
CA SER A 78 -11.75 6.16 -12.77
C SER A 78 -10.99 5.05 -13.54
N VAL A 79 -9.78 5.34 -13.99
CA VAL A 79 -8.87 4.43 -14.69
C VAL A 79 -8.27 3.37 -13.75
N ASN A 80 -8.09 3.70 -12.46
CA ASN A 80 -7.58 2.78 -11.44
C ASN A 80 -8.70 2.08 -10.65
N ASP A 81 -9.95 2.52 -10.79
CA ASP A 81 -11.11 1.84 -10.18
C ASP A 81 -11.55 0.60 -11.00
N GLY A 82 -11.07 0.48 -12.24
CA GLY A 82 -11.32 -0.66 -13.13
C GLY A 82 -10.28 -1.79 -12.99
N PHE A 83 -10.37 -2.78 -13.88
CA PHE A 83 -9.36 -3.85 -13.93
C PHE A 83 -7.96 -3.28 -14.25
N PRO A 84 -6.90 -3.81 -13.62
CA PRO A 84 -5.54 -3.38 -13.92
C PRO A 84 -5.22 -3.49 -15.41
N SER A 85 -4.71 -2.41 -15.99
CA SER A 85 -4.34 -2.37 -17.41
C SER A 85 -3.07 -1.53 -17.62
N SER A 86 -2.53 -1.54 -18.84
CA SER A 86 -1.42 -0.67 -19.23
C SER A 86 -1.77 0.83 -19.18
N ALA A 87 -3.05 1.17 -19.00
CA ALA A 87 -3.52 2.53 -18.81
C ALA A 87 -3.59 2.95 -17.33
N SER A 88 -3.45 2.03 -16.38
CA SER A 88 -3.53 2.34 -14.94
C SER A 88 -2.34 3.18 -14.46
N TYR A 89 -2.61 4.10 -13.53
CA TYR A 89 -1.60 4.92 -12.86
C TYR A 89 -0.93 4.16 -11.71
N GLN A 90 0.26 4.61 -11.32
CA GLN A 90 0.87 4.18 -10.07
C GLN A 90 -0.05 4.53 -8.90
N GLU A 91 -0.42 3.53 -8.09
CA GLU A 91 -1.35 3.71 -6.99
C GLU A 91 -0.70 4.26 -5.73
N PHE A 92 0.55 3.90 -5.48
CA PHE A 92 1.24 4.16 -4.23
C PHE A 92 2.59 4.83 -4.46
N LEU A 93 2.94 5.73 -3.55
CA LEU A 93 4.23 6.41 -3.53
C LEU A 93 4.85 6.28 -2.15
N ASP A 94 6.09 5.82 -2.11
CA ASP A 94 6.86 5.82 -0.87
C ASP A 94 7.53 7.19 -0.66
N VAL A 95 7.20 7.82 0.47
CA VAL A 95 7.73 9.12 0.87
C VAL A 95 8.56 8.94 2.13
N PRO A 96 9.81 9.47 2.20
CA PRO A 96 10.59 9.38 3.43
C PRO A 96 9.90 10.11 4.59
N ILE A 97 9.86 9.48 5.78
CA ILE A 97 9.07 9.98 6.91
C ILE A 97 9.51 11.38 7.39
N ASN A 98 10.75 11.78 7.12
CA ASN A 98 11.29 13.10 7.47
C ASN A 98 10.75 14.27 6.63
N TYR A 99 9.85 14.00 5.67
CA TYR A 99 9.06 15.00 4.93
C TYR A 99 7.66 15.19 5.50
N LEU A 100 7.23 14.32 6.42
CA LEU A 100 5.85 14.21 6.86
C LEU A 100 5.76 14.29 8.39
N THR A 101 4.62 14.71 8.89
CA THR A 101 4.25 14.57 10.31
C THR A 101 2.86 13.99 10.41
N LEU A 102 2.61 13.19 11.45
CA LEU A 102 1.27 12.68 11.73
C LEU A 102 0.33 13.86 11.99
N SER A 103 -0.79 13.90 11.27
CA SER A 103 -1.90 14.81 11.56
C SER A 103 -2.60 14.28 12.81
N LYS A 104 -2.76 15.15 13.82
CA LYS A 104 -3.52 14.82 15.04
C LYS A 104 -4.99 14.64 14.76
#